data_AF-A0A3C1NJU9-F1
#
_entry.id   AF-A0A3C1NJU9-F1
#
_cell.length_a   1.000
_cell.length_b   1.000
_cell.length_c   1.000
_cell.angle_alpha   90.00
_cell.angle_beta   90.00
_cell.angle_gamma   90.00
#
_symmetry.space_group_name_H-M   'P 1'
#
loop_
_entity.id
_entity.type
_entity.pdbx_description
1 polymer ?
#
loop_
_entity_poly.entity_id
_entity_poly.type
_entity_poly.pdbx_seq_one_letter_code
_entity_poly.pdbx_strand_id
1 'polypeptide(L)' 'PIAVAVRSSATAEDLPHASFAGQHESYLNVRGEEALLAAVHRCFASLYTDRAIKYREDNGFEHT' A
#
# COMPACT_ATOMS: atom_id res chain seq x y z
N PRO A 1 -1.97 -13.68 -21.88
CA PRO A 1 -2.16 -12.47 -21.04
C PRO A 1 -0.84 -12.02 -20.39
N ILE A 2 -0.54 -10.72 -20.46
CA ILE A 2 0.62 -10.09 -19.81
C ILE A 2 0.45 -10.18 -18.29
N ALA A 3 1.55 -10.40 -17.57
CA ALA A 3 1.59 -10.35 -16.11
C ALA A 3 2.12 -8.99 -15.65
N VAL A 4 1.50 -8.42 -14.62
CA VAL A 4 1.90 -7.13 -14.05
C VAL A 4 2.18 -7.25 -12.55
N ALA A 5 2.90 -6.27 -12.03
CA ALA A 5 3.08 -6.07 -10.59
C ALA A 5 2.27 -4.85 -10.15
N VAL A 6 1.52 -4.99 -9.06
CA VAL A 6 0.75 -3.91 -8.44
C VAL A 6 1.45 -3.56 -7.13
N ARG A 7 1.87 -2.30 -7.02
CA ARG A 7 2.63 -1.78 -5.88
C ARG A 7 1.95 -0.49 -5.43
N SER A 8 1.70 -0.38 -4.13
CA SER A 8 1.31 0.88 -3.50
C SER A 8 2.46 1.89 -3.57
N SER A 9 2.12 3.16 -3.71
CA SER A 9 3.04 4.27 -3.46
C SER A 9 2.26 5.35 -2.70
N ALA A 10 2.73 5.70 -1.51
CA ALA A 10 2.11 6.72 -0.67
C ALA A 10 3.01 7.96 -0.64
N THR A 11 2.41 9.15 -0.73
CA THR A 11 3.14 10.43 -0.76
C THR A 11 4.02 10.69 0.46
N ALA A 12 3.71 10.08 1.60
CA ALA A 12 4.49 10.18 2.83
C ALA A 12 5.64 9.14 2.93
N GLU A 13 5.83 8.25 1.95
CA GLU A 13 6.95 7.29 1.89
C GLU A 13 8.32 7.96 1.68
N ASP A 14 8.33 9.17 1.13
CA ASP A 14 9.55 9.90 0.77
C ASP A 14 9.98 10.94 1.83
N LEU A 15 9.37 10.94 3.01
CA LEU A 15 9.79 11.82 4.10
C LEU A 15 11.11 11.30 4.73
N PRO A 16 12.12 12.17 4.97
CA PRO A 16 13.43 11.76 5.45
C PRO A 16 13.43 11.07 6.83
N HIS A 17 12.32 11.13 7.57
CA HIS A 17 12.14 10.51 8.88
C HIS A 17 11.01 9.49 8.95
N ALA A 18 10.29 9.26 7.84
CA ALA A 18 9.20 8.30 7.80
C ALA A 18 9.32 7.47 6.52
N SER A 19 9.73 6.21 6.69
CA SER A 19 9.65 5.23 5.63
C SER A 19 8.51 4.30 6.00
N PHE A 20 7.41 4.32 5.24
CA PHE A 20 6.37 3.29 5.33
C PHE A 20 6.85 1.94 4.76
N ALA A 21 8.17 1.71 4.73
CA ALA A 21 8.79 0.48 4.27
C ALA A 21 8.23 -0.71 5.05
N GLY A 22 7.58 -1.63 4.32
CA GLY A 22 6.99 -2.84 4.89
C GLY A 22 5.59 -2.66 5.46
N GLN A 23 4.92 -1.53 5.21
CA GLN A 23 3.52 -1.31 5.61
C GLN A 23 2.51 -1.58 4.51
N HIS A 24 2.92 -1.51 3.26
CA HIS A 24 2.02 -1.68 2.13
C HIS A 24 2.30 -2.96 1.35
N GLU A 25 1.23 -3.64 0.95
CA GLU A 25 1.33 -4.91 0.23
C GLU A 25 1.62 -4.70 -1.26
N SER A 26 2.49 -5.56 -1.81
CA SER A 26 2.76 -5.63 -3.24
C SER A 26 2.31 -6.98 -3.79
N TYR A 27 1.68 -6.96 -4.96
CA TYR A 27 1.11 -8.13 -5.62
C TYR A 27 1.82 -8.38 -6.95
N LEU A 28 2.49 -9.52 -7.07
CA LEU A 28 3.25 -9.90 -8.27
C LEU A 28 2.47 -10.88 -9.14
N ASN A 29 2.84 -10.95 -10.42
CA ASN A 29 2.30 -11.90 -11.39
C ASN A 29 0.75 -11.82 -11.53
N VAL A 30 0.19 -10.63 -11.38
CA VAL A 30 -1.25 -10.38 -11.56
C VAL A 30 -1.58 -10.44 -13.04
N ARG A 31 -2.62 -11.19 -13.41
CA ARG A 31 -3.01 -11.43 -14.82
C ARG A 31 -4.53 -11.32 -14.97
N GLY A 32 -4.96 -10.59 -16.00
CA GLY A 32 -6.38 -10.37 -16.26
C GLY A 32 -6.96 -9.20 -15.47
N GLU A 33 -8.05 -8.66 -15.98
CA GLU A 33 -8.67 -7.41 -15.51
C GLU A 33 -9.25 -7.53 -14.10
N GLU A 34 -10.02 -8.57 -13.82
CA GLU A 34 -10.62 -8.79 -12.48
C GLU A 34 -9.55 -8.92 -11.39
N ALA A 35 -8.47 -9.67 -11.67
CA ALA A 35 -7.37 -9.83 -10.74
C ALA A 35 -6.61 -8.52 -10.52
N LEU A 36 -6.48 -7.69 -11.56
CA LEU A 36 -5.88 -6.36 -11.47
C LEU A 36 -6.71 -5.44 -10.55
N LEU A 37 -8.02 -5.36 -10.78
CA LEU A 37 -8.91 -4.55 -9.95
C LEU A 37 -8.89 -5.02 -8.48
N ALA A 38 -8.95 -6.34 -8.25
CA ALA A 38 -8.86 -6.89 -6.90
C ALA A 38 -7.53 -6.54 -6.21
N ALA A 39 -6.40 -6.62 -6.93
CA ALA A 39 -5.09 -6.25 -6.38
C ALA A 39 -5.01 -4.76 -6.03
N VAL A 40 -5.57 -3.87 -6.86
CA VAL A 40 -5.65 -2.43 -6.59
C VAL A 40 -6.47 -2.15 -5.33
N HIS A 41 -7.65 -2.77 -5.19
CA HIS A 41 -8.48 -2.63 -3.99
C HIS A 41 -7.76 -3.07 -2.72
N ARG A 42 -6.99 -4.17 -2.78
CA ARG A 42 -6.22 -4.65 -1.64
C ARG A 42 -5.07 -3.70 -1.28
N CYS A 43 -4.38 -3.12 -2.26
CA CYS A 43 -3.39 -2.07 -1.99
C CYS A 43 -4.01 -0.89 -1.25
N PHE A 44 -5.20 -0.43 -1.62
CA PHE A 44 -5.89 0.63 -0.87
C PHE A 44 -6.33 0.19 0.53
N ALA A 45 -6.84 -1.03 0.69
CA ALA A 45 -7.20 -1.56 1.99
C ALA A 45 -5.99 -1.69 2.94
N SER A 46 -4.79 -1.93 2.41
CA SER A 46 -3.57 -2.07 3.21
C SER A 46 -3.22 -0.81 4.02
N LEU A 47 -3.66 0.37 3.58
CA LEU A 47 -3.52 1.65 4.29
C LEU A 47 -4.26 1.67 5.64
N TYR A 48 -5.27 0.82 5.82
CA TYR A 48 -6.14 0.79 7.00
C TYR A 48 -5.91 -0.43 7.89
N THR A 49 -4.78 -1.11 7.73
CA THR A 49 -4.38 -2.18 8.67
C THR A 49 -3.99 -1.62 10.03
N ASP A 50 -4.17 -2.39 11.09
CA ASP A 50 -3.78 -2.00 12.46
C ASP A 50 -2.33 -1.50 12.54
N ARG A 51 -1.44 -2.12 11.76
CA ARG A 51 -0.03 -1.74 11.70
C ARG A 51 0.14 -0.37 11.04
N ALA A 52 -0.55 -0.10 9.94
CA ALA A 52 -0.49 1.19 9.23
C ALA A 52 -1.09 2.32 10.07
N ILE A 53 -2.20 2.05 10.76
CA ILE A 53 -2.85 2.98 11.68
C ILE A 53 -1.91 3.31 12.84
N LYS A 54 -1.38 2.30 13.54
CA LYS A 54 -0.46 2.50 14.66
C LYS A 54 0.79 3.31 14.25
N TYR A 55 1.35 3.02 13.08
CA TYR A 55 2.51 3.77 12.59
C TYR A 55 2.18 5.25 12.34
N ARG A 56 0.98 5.56 11.83
CA ARG A 56 0.55 6.96 11.67
C ARG A 56 0.36 7.65 13.01
N GLU A 57 -0.26 6.98 13.98
CA GLU A 57 -0.41 7.50 15.35
C GLU A 57 0.95 7.76 16.01
N ASP A 58 1.87 6.79 15.97
CA ASP A 58 3.21 6.87 16.56
C ASP A 58 4.06 8.00 15.94
N ASN A 59 3.78 8.40 14.69
CA ASN A 59 4.50 9.44 13.97
C ASN A 59 3.71 10.75 13.79
N GLY A 60 2.48 10.85 14.33
CA GLY A 60 1.65 12.06 14.25
C GLY A 60 1.12 12.38 12.85
N PHE A 61 0.93 11.38 11.98
CA PHE A 61 0.33 11.57 10.65
C PHE A 61 -1.20 11.53 10.71
N GLU A 62 -1.87 12.40 9.95
CA GLU A 62 -3.33 12.35 9.79
C GLU A 62 -3.79 11.08 9.04
N HIS A 63 -5.02 10.64 9.32
CA HIS A 63 -5.58 9.37 8.83
C HIS A 63 -6.40 9.52 7.52
N THR A 64 -6.25 10.64 6.81
CA THR A 64 -7.00 11.02 5.61
C THR A 64 -6.51 10.35 4.32
#